data_AF-A0A848KH56-F1
#
_entry.id   AF-A0A848KH56-F1
#
_cell.length_a   1.000
_cell.length_b   1.000
_cell.length_c   1.000
_cell.angle_alpha   90.00
_cell.angle_beta   90.00
_cell.angle_gamma   90.00
#
_symmetry.space_group_name_H-M   'P 1'
#
loop_
_entity.id
_entity.type
_entity.pdbx_description
1 polymer ?
#
loop_
_entity_poly.entity_id
_entity_poly.type
_entity_poly.pdbx_seq_one_letter_code
_entity_poly.pdbx_strand_id
1 'polypeptide(L)'
;MDSHDGLAFDSLLLRDFRSRQAECAIAAQCQTINPDDVPRSREAVIEFFDDWRPRLAASALAQSMTRMILHPELAMPAVPEVTAPIMSMIGKYMRQMFGIKQSAVEDKIVQNAMRALMTAVNSNMHLYDAVWSWLVPGTAPIMMPAVLGIPALSDVTMTPREAQKKYGYDIPSEAHMDLRRKQEQRAFGSHEAPSDEGLIESEAFFGGMKGVVAATG
;
A
#
# COMPACT_ATOMS: atom_id res chain seq x y z
N MET A 1 -29.11 -27.27 15.23
CA MET A 1 -29.60 -26.10 14.48
C MET A 1 -28.51 -25.06 14.65
N ASP A 2 -27.83 -24.69 13.56
CA ASP A 2 -26.75 -23.66 13.42
C ASP A 2 -25.64 -24.08 12.43
N SER A 3 -26.01 -24.81 11.37
CA SER A 3 -25.18 -24.99 10.17
C SER A 3 -25.50 -23.98 9.06
N HIS A 4 -26.50 -23.11 9.26
CA HIS A 4 -26.96 -22.14 8.25
C HIS A 4 -26.28 -20.76 8.38
N ASP A 5 -25.82 -20.37 9.57
CA ASP A 5 -25.18 -19.06 9.79
C ASP A 5 -23.73 -18.99 9.29
N GLY A 6 -22.98 -20.10 9.38
CA GLY A 6 -21.61 -20.17 8.85
C GLY A 6 -21.54 -20.06 7.32
N LEU A 7 -22.52 -20.65 6.61
CA LEU A 7 -22.60 -20.58 5.16
C LEU A 7 -23.01 -19.18 4.66
N ALA A 8 -23.84 -18.47 5.43
CA ALA A 8 -24.25 -17.10 5.11
C ALA A 8 -23.10 -16.10 5.27
N PHE A 9 -22.33 -16.20 6.36
CA PHE A 9 -21.16 -15.35 6.63
C PHE A 9 -20.04 -15.57 5.59
N ASP A 10 -19.72 -16.83 5.26
CA ASP A 10 -18.75 -17.15 4.21
C ASP A 10 -19.21 -16.64 2.83
N SER A 11 -20.51 -16.72 2.53
CA SER A 11 -21.05 -16.21 1.27
C SER A 11 -20.98 -14.67 1.15
N LEU A 12 -21.12 -13.94 2.27
CA LEU A 12 -21.01 -12.48 2.31
C LEU A 12 -19.56 -12.05 2.10
N LEU A 13 -18.62 -12.68 2.82
CA LEU A 13 -17.18 -12.45 2.67
C LEU A 13 -16.67 -12.78 1.26
N LEU A 14 -17.18 -13.84 0.64
CA LEU A 14 -16.82 -14.22 -0.73
C LEU A 14 -17.40 -13.25 -1.77
N ARG A 15 -18.61 -12.72 -1.55
CA ARG A 15 -19.19 -11.65 -2.40
C ARG A 15 -18.39 -10.37 -2.27
N ASP A 16 -18.04 -9.97 -1.05
CA ASP A 16 -17.21 -8.80 -0.77
C ASP A 16 -15.79 -8.94 -1.34
N PHE A 17 -15.23 -10.16 -1.34
CA PHE A 17 -13.94 -10.42 -1.97
C PHE A 17 -14.01 -10.23 -3.49
N ARG A 18 -15.03 -10.80 -4.14
CA ARG A 18 -15.19 -10.67 -5.60
C ARG A 18 -15.45 -9.22 -6.02
N SER A 19 -16.26 -8.46 -5.27
CA SER A 19 -16.48 -7.03 -5.54
C SER A 19 -15.17 -6.25 -5.45
N ARG A 20 -14.41 -6.42 -4.37
CA ARG A 20 -13.11 -5.75 -4.20
C ARG A 20 -12.12 -6.08 -5.30
N GLN A 21 -12.05 -7.32 -5.77
CA GLN A 21 -11.15 -7.65 -6.89
C GLN A 21 -11.65 -7.12 -8.24
N ALA A 22 -12.97 -7.01 -8.43
CA ALA A 22 -13.52 -6.30 -9.58
C ALA A 22 -13.10 -4.82 -9.58
N GLU A 23 -13.21 -4.17 -8.42
CA GLU A 23 -12.77 -2.79 -8.20
C GLU A 23 -11.25 -2.64 -8.36
N CYS A 24 -10.44 -3.56 -7.83
CA CYS A 24 -8.98 -3.54 -8.01
C CYS A 24 -8.57 -3.62 -9.49
N ALA A 25 -9.27 -4.40 -10.31
CA ALA A 25 -8.99 -4.44 -11.73
C ALA A 25 -9.42 -3.17 -12.48
N ILE A 26 -10.50 -2.51 -12.03
CA ILE A 26 -10.85 -1.18 -12.54
C ILE A 26 -9.75 -0.18 -12.15
N ALA A 27 -9.30 -0.20 -10.89
CA ALA A 27 -8.22 0.65 -10.40
C ALA A 27 -6.88 0.39 -11.11
N ALA A 28 -6.61 -0.85 -11.54
CA ALA A 28 -5.42 -1.19 -12.31
C ALA A 28 -5.33 -0.40 -13.63
N GLN A 29 -6.46 0.05 -14.20
CA GLN A 29 -6.49 0.90 -15.40
C GLN A 29 -5.81 2.27 -15.20
N CYS A 30 -5.69 2.73 -13.95
CA CYS A 30 -4.98 3.95 -13.57
C CYS A 30 -3.47 3.74 -13.42
N GLN A 31 -2.98 2.50 -13.49
CA GLN A 31 -1.58 2.15 -13.37
C GLN A 31 -1.08 1.47 -14.66
N THR A 32 0.20 1.15 -14.72
CA THR A 32 0.82 0.44 -15.85
C THR A 32 0.55 -1.07 -15.83
N ILE A 33 -0.40 -1.52 -15.01
CA ILE A 33 -0.76 -2.92 -14.81
C ILE A 33 -1.80 -3.30 -15.85
N ASN A 34 -1.66 -4.49 -16.45
CA ASN A 34 -2.72 -5.05 -17.28
C ASN A 34 -3.90 -5.49 -16.39
N PRO A 35 -5.12 -4.92 -16.55
CA PRO A 35 -6.28 -5.28 -15.73
C PRO A 35 -6.67 -6.76 -15.79
N ASP A 36 -6.33 -7.45 -16.88
CA ASP A 36 -6.64 -8.87 -17.06
C ASP A 36 -5.72 -9.78 -16.24
N ASP A 37 -4.55 -9.28 -15.84
CA ASP A 37 -3.61 -10.01 -14.98
C ASP A 37 -4.01 -9.95 -13.50
N VAL A 38 -5.05 -9.18 -13.15
CA VAL A 38 -5.54 -9.04 -11.77
C VAL A 38 -6.36 -10.28 -11.37
N PRO A 39 -5.91 -11.06 -10.36
CA PRO A 39 -6.60 -12.28 -9.95
C PRO A 39 -8.02 -12.02 -9.45
N ARG A 40 -9.00 -12.82 -9.94
CA ARG A 40 -10.44 -12.63 -9.64
C ARG A 40 -10.99 -13.57 -8.56
N SER A 41 -10.18 -14.52 -8.10
CA SER A 41 -10.54 -15.47 -7.04
C SER A 41 -9.47 -15.49 -5.94
N ARG A 42 -9.85 -15.97 -4.76
CA ARG A 42 -8.95 -16.06 -3.62
C ARG A 42 -7.84 -17.08 -3.90
N GLU A 43 -8.19 -18.16 -4.56
CA GLU A 43 -7.29 -19.24 -4.97
C GLU A 43 -6.24 -18.70 -5.93
N ALA A 44 -6.64 -17.92 -6.94
CA ALA A 44 -5.73 -17.32 -7.89
C ALA A 44 -4.77 -16.29 -7.25
N VAL A 45 -5.23 -15.55 -6.22
CA VAL A 45 -4.34 -14.66 -5.44
C VAL A 45 -3.27 -15.47 -4.69
N ILE A 46 -3.67 -16.57 -4.03
CA ILE A 46 -2.75 -17.43 -3.30
C ILE A 46 -1.72 -18.04 -4.25
N GLU A 47 -2.18 -18.58 -5.38
CA GLU A 47 -1.33 -19.16 -6.42
C GLU A 47 -0.33 -18.13 -6.97
N PHE A 48 -0.79 -16.91 -7.28
CA PHE A 48 0.09 -15.82 -7.71
C PHE A 48 1.22 -15.57 -6.70
N PHE A 49 0.90 -15.42 -5.42
CA PHE A 49 1.93 -15.19 -4.39
C PHE A 49 2.82 -16.41 -4.18
N ASP A 50 2.29 -17.63 -4.29
CA ASP A 50 3.07 -18.87 -4.18
C ASP A 50 4.10 -18.99 -5.31
N ASP A 51 3.74 -18.64 -6.55
CA ASP A 51 4.63 -18.62 -7.71
C ASP A 51 5.71 -17.51 -7.61
N TRP A 52 5.36 -16.35 -7.03
CA TRP A 52 6.31 -15.25 -6.86
C TRP A 52 7.32 -15.46 -5.74
N ARG A 53 6.94 -16.12 -4.63
CA ARG A 53 7.84 -16.35 -3.47
C ARG A 53 9.24 -16.85 -3.86
N PRO A 54 9.43 -17.93 -4.65
CA PRO A 54 10.79 -18.41 -4.96
C PRO A 54 11.62 -17.43 -5.80
N ARG A 55 11.01 -16.42 -6.43
CA ARG A 55 11.70 -15.41 -7.27
C ARG A 55 12.14 -14.18 -6.47
N LEU A 56 11.66 -14.03 -5.24
CA LEU A 56 11.97 -12.89 -4.40
C LEU A 56 13.26 -13.11 -3.62
N ALA A 57 14.21 -12.17 -3.77
CA ALA A 57 15.41 -12.09 -2.96
C ALA A 57 15.58 -10.66 -2.46
N ALA A 58 15.91 -10.50 -1.17
CA ALA A 58 16.24 -9.18 -0.62
C ALA A 58 17.74 -8.90 -0.76
N SER A 59 18.07 -7.85 -1.50
CA SER A 59 19.41 -7.29 -1.50
C SER A 59 19.73 -6.59 -0.17
N ALA A 60 21.01 -6.35 0.10
CA ALA A 60 21.43 -5.55 1.26
C ALA A 60 20.80 -4.14 1.24
N LEU A 61 20.66 -3.54 0.05
CA LEU A 61 19.98 -2.26 -0.12
C LEU A 61 18.50 -2.36 0.26
N ALA A 62 17.78 -3.39 -0.19
CA ALA A 62 16.38 -3.60 0.16
C ALA A 62 16.17 -3.74 1.68
N GLN A 63 17.08 -4.44 2.37
CA GLN A 63 17.05 -4.54 3.83
C GLN A 63 17.32 -3.18 4.51
N SER A 64 18.26 -2.39 3.98
CA SER A 64 18.56 -1.05 4.48
C SER A 64 17.38 -0.09 4.32
N MET A 65 16.75 -0.09 3.15
CA MET A 65 15.54 0.70 2.90
C MET A 65 14.38 0.25 3.77
N THR A 66 14.23 -1.06 4.00
CA THR A 66 13.19 -1.57 4.90
C THR A 66 13.39 -1.07 6.32
N ARG A 67 14.62 -1.06 6.84
CA ARG A 67 14.92 -0.46 8.15
C ARG A 67 14.52 1.01 8.19
N MET A 68 14.87 1.77 7.17
CA MET A 68 14.47 3.18 7.04
C MET A 68 12.94 3.34 7.04
N ILE A 69 12.20 2.60 6.21
CA ILE A 69 10.72 2.70 6.13
C ILE A 69 10.06 2.35 7.47
N LEU A 70 10.67 1.45 8.24
CA LEU A 70 10.17 1.03 9.55
C LEU A 70 10.44 2.05 10.67
N HIS A 71 11.17 3.13 10.41
CA HIS A 71 11.30 4.25 11.34
C HIS A 71 10.09 5.19 11.20
N PRO A 72 9.13 5.16 12.14
CA PRO A 72 7.87 5.88 12.02
C PRO A 72 8.06 7.40 11.99
N GLU A 73 9.21 7.91 12.45
CA GLU A 73 9.57 9.34 12.41
C GLU A 73 9.66 9.90 10.99
N LEU A 74 9.84 9.04 9.98
CA LEU A 74 9.95 9.46 8.57
C LEU A 74 8.61 9.52 7.85
N ALA A 75 7.58 8.82 8.33
CA ALA A 75 6.33 8.61 7.58
C ALA A 75 5.06 8.94 8.36
N MET A 76 5.13 9.07 9.69
CA MET A 76 3.96 9.35 10.53
C MET A 76 4.16 10.62 11.37
N PRO A 77 3.07 11.39 11.63
CA PRO A 77 3.11 12.42 12.67
C PRO A 77 3.53 11.78 14.00
N ALA A 78 4.27 12.53 14.83
CA ALA A 78 4.91 12.03 16.06
C ALA A 78 4.06 10.96 16.78
N VAL A 79 4.46 9.71 16.62
CA VAL A 79 3.76 8.58 17.23
C VAL A 79 4.37 8.32 18.62
N PRO A 80 3.56 7.99 19.64
CA PRO A 80 4.08 7.57 20.94
C PRO A 80 5.01 6.36 20.78
N GLU A 81 6.11 6.27 21.54
CA GLU A 81 7.11 5.18 21.45
C GLU A 81 6.49 3.75 21.56
N VAL A 82 5.29 3.65 22.12
CA VAL A 82 4.54 2.40 22.28
C VAL A 82 3.97 1.85 20.95
N THR A 83 3.99 2.62 19.85
CA THR A 83 3.50 2.17 18.53
C THR A 83 4.53 1.39 17.70
N ALA A 84 5.65 0.97 18.30
CA ALA A 84 6.68 0.17 17.68
C ALA A 84 6.24 -1.15 16.97
N PRO A 85 5.07 -1.79 17.22
CA PRO A 85 4.80 -3.07 16.58
C PRO A 85 4.04 -2.97 15.26
N ILE A 86 4.20 -1.86 14.50
CA ILE A 86 3.78 -1.81 13.08
C ILE A 86 4.40 -2.97 12.28
N MET A 87 5.58 -3.45 12.69
CA MET A 87 6.27 -4.62 12.12
C MET A 87 5.43 -5.92 12.13
N SER A 88 4.46 -6.04 13.03
CA SER A 88 3.57 -7.21 13.14
C SER A 88 2.66 -7.43 11.93
N MET A 89 2.42 -6.38 11.13
CA MET A 89 1.55 -6.45 9.95
C MET A 89 2.27 -7.08 8.75
N ILE A 90 3.60 -7.16 8.79
CA ILE A 90 4.40 -7.77 7.72
C ILE A 90 4.33 -9.30 7.87
N GLY A 91 3.95 -9.98 6.78
CA GLY A 91 3.84 -11.43 6.76
C GLY A 91 5.15 -12.15 7.12
N LYS A 92 5.05 -13.35 7.73
CA LYS A 92 6.20 -14.14 8.20
C LYS A 92 7.32 -14.28 7.16
N TYR A 93 6.96 -14.55 5.91
CA TYR A 93 7.91 -14.70 4.81
C TYR A 93 8.72 -13.42 4.54
N MET A 94 8.06 -12.26 4.49
CA MET A 94 8.73 -10.97 4.30
C MET A 94 9.63 -10.62 5.49
N ARG A 95 9.19 -10.90 6.72
CA ARG A 95 10.03 -10.71 7.92
C ARG A 95 11.32 -11.52 7.87
N GLN A 96 11.24 -12.78 7.45
CA GLN A 96 12.42 -13.62 7.25
C GLN A 96 13.36 -13.04 6.17
N MET A 97 12.79 -12.55 5.07
CA MET A 97 13.55 -11.96 3.97
C MET A 97 14.31 -10.67 4.39
N PHE A 98 13.70 -9.86 5.26
CA PHE A 98 14.29 -8.61 5.74
C PHE A 98 15.05 -8.76 7.08
N GLY A 99 15.19 -9.97 7.62
CA GLY A 99 15.92 -10.23 8.87
C GLY A 99 15.23 -9.71 10.13
N ILE A 100 13.92 -9.47 10.07
CA ILE A 100 13.12 -8.97 11.19
C ILE A 100 12.80 -10.12 12.13
N LYS A 101 13.24 -10.03 13.39
CA LYS A 101 12.96 -11.02 14.44
C LYS A 101 11.75 -10.57 15.25
N GLN A 102 10.68 -11.35 15.20
CA GLN A 102 9.49 -11.15 16.01
C GLN A 102 8.96 -12.51 16.45
N SER A 103 8.54 -12.61 17.70
CA SER A 103 8.02 -13.85 18.27
C SER A 103 6.54 -14.07 17.94
N ALA A 104 6.09 -15.32 17.97
CA ALA A 104 4.66 -15.63 17.77
C ALA A 104 3.75 -15.09 18.89
N VAL A 105 4.31 -14.83 20.07
CA VAL A 105 3.58 -14.23 21.20
C VAL A 105 3.36 -12.74 20.95
N GLU A 106 4.40 -12.02 20.53
CA GLU A 106 4.29 -10.62 20.11
C GLU A 106 3.24 -10.46 18.99
N ASP A 107 3.24 -11.35 18.00
CA ASP A 107 2.23 -11.34 16.93
C ASP A 107 0.80 -11.37 17.46
N LYS A 108 0.51 -12.30 18.39
CA LYS A 108 -0.84 -12.44 18.96
C LYS A 108 -1.24 -11.22 19.78
N ILE A 109 -0.32 -10.68 20.58
CA ILE A 109 -0.58 -9.49 21.39
C ILE A 109 -0.94 -8.32 20.48
N VAL A 110 -0.14 -8.10 19.43
CA VAL A 110 -0.33 -6.94 18.55
C VAL A 110 -1.58 -7.11 17.68
N GLN A 111 -1.84 -8.29 17.14
CA GLN A 111 -3.06 -8.55 16.37
C GLN A 111 -4.32 -8.30 17.20
N ASN A 112 -4.33 -8.75 18.45
CA ASN A 112 -5.48 -8.53 19.34
C ASN A 112 -5.61 -7.06 19.75
N ALA A 113 -4.50 -6.39 20.07
CA ALA A 113 -4.50 -4.97 20.39
C ALA A 113 -4.99 -4.13 19.20
N MET A 114 -4.51 -4.40 17.99
CA MET A 114 -4.94 -3.72 16.76
C MET A 114 -6.40 -3.98 16.44
N ARG A 115 -6.88 -5.23 16.61
CA ARG A 115 -8.31 -5.55 16.46
C ARG A 115 -9.17 -4.76 17.45
N ALA A 116 -8.76 -4.68 18.70
CA ALA A 116 -9.48 -3.91 19.72
C ALA A 116 -9.47 -2.41 19.38
N LEU A 117 -8.33 -1.85 18.99
CA LEU A 117 -8.19 -0.47 18.56
C LEU A 117 -9.10 -0.16 17.36
N MET A 118 -9.05 -0.97 16.30
CA MET A 118 -9.89 -0.78 15.11
C MET A 118 -11.38 -0.92 15.44
N THR A 119 -11.75 -1.82 16.36
CA THR A 119 -13.14 -1.95 16.83
C THR A 119 -13.57 -0.69 17.58
N ALA A 120 -12.71 -0.13 18.43
CA ALA A 120 -12.99 1.11 19.16
C ALA A 120 -13.11 2.31 18.20
N VAL A 121 -12.20 2.46 17.23
CA VAL A 121 -12.24 3.53 16.23
C VAL A 121 -13.51 3.43 15.37
N ASN A 122 -13.86 2.24 14.89
CA ASN A 122 -15.05 2.02 14.06
C ASN A 122 -16.38 2.11 14.84
N SER A 123 -16.34 2.11 16.17
CA SER A 123 -17.55 2.25 16.99
C SER A 123 -18.09 3.68 17.03
N ASN A 124 -17.28 4.68 16.69
CA ASN A 124 -17.64 6.09 16.79
C ASN A 124 -17.13 6.85 15.55
N MET A 125 -18.06 7.37 14.75
CA MET A 125 -17.75 8.09 13.51
C MET A 125 -16.90 9.35 13.74
N HIS A 126 -17.06 10.04 14.87
CA HIS A 126 -16.24 11.20 15.20
C HIS A 126 -14.80 10.81 15.55
N LEU A 127 -14.63 9.66 16.23
CA LEU A 127 -13.29 9.13 16.50
C LEU A 127 -12.64 8.64 15.21
N TYR A 128 -13.41 7.99 14.34
CA TYR A 128 -12.97 7.58 13.01
C TYR A 128 -12.46 8.79 12.21
N ASP A 129 -13.28 9.84 12.05
CA ASP A 129 -12.88 11.05 11.32
C ASP A 129 -11.66 11.73 11.94
N ALA A 130 -11.60 11.88 13.27
CA ALA A 130 -10.46 12.51 13.94
C ALA A 130 -9.16 11.72 13.73
N VAL A 131 -9.20 10.39 13.84
CA VAL A 131 -8.02 9.52 13.64
C VAL A 131 -7.57 9.57 12.19
N TRP A 132 -8.47 9.44 11.22
CA TRP A 132 -8.11 9.45 9.80
C TRP A 132 -7.64 10.83 9.33
N SER A 133 -8.26 11.91 9.80
CA SER A 133 -7.83 13.28 9.50
C SER A 133 -6.44 13.60 10.07
N TRP A 134 -6.09 13.02 11.21
CA TRP A 134 -4.75 13.15 11.78
C TRP A 134 -3.72 12.26 11.06
N LEU A 135 -4.09 11.02 10.72
CA LEU A 135 -3.17 10.04 10.14
C LEU A 135 -2.82 10.33 8.67
N VAL A 136 -3.82 10.72 7.88
CA VAL A 136 -3.68 10.94 6.43
C VAL A 136 -4.29 12.29 6.02
N PRO A 137 -3.74 13.42 6.49
CA PRO A 137 -4.34 14.74 6.32
C PRO A 137 -4.54 15.13 4.85
N GLY A 138 -3.72 14.62 3.93
CA GLY A 138 -3.87 14.85 2.49
C GLY A 138 -4.97 14.01 1.81
N THR A 139 -5.33 12.86 2.38
CA THR A 139 -6.33 11.93 1.79
C THR A 139 -7.69 12.03 2.47
N ALA A 140 -7.72 12.35 3.77
CA ALA A 140 -8.96 12.43 4.53
C ALA A 140 -10.00 13.37 3.90
N PRO A 141 -9.67 14.58 3.40
CA PRO A 141 -10.66 15.46 2.77
C PRO A 141 -11.32 14.87 1.51
N ILE A 142 -10.65 13.93 0.84
CA ILE A 142 -11.13 13.29 -0.37
C ILE A 142 -12.01 12.09 -0.03
N MET A 143 -11.58 11.28 0.95
CA MET A 143 -12.21 9.99 1.26
C MET A 143 -13.36 10.12 2.28
N MET A 144 -13.22 11.01 3.27
CA MET A 144 -14.19 11.15 4.37
C MET A 144 -15.61 11.53 3.92
N PRO A 145 -15.83 12.41 2.92
CA PRO A 145 -17.18 12.69 2.44
C PRO A 145 -17.92 11.44 1.96
N ALA A 146 -17.22 10.53 1.27
CA ALA A 146 -17.80 9.27 0.82
C ALA A 146 -18.13 8.35 2.00
N VAL A 147 -17.25 8.25 3.01
CA VAL A 147 -17.50 7.47 4.24
C VAL A 147 -18.68 8.01 5.03
N LEU A 148 -18.82 9.33 5.11
CA LEU A 148 -19.91 10.00 5.82
C LEU A 148 -21.23 10.00 5.02
N GLY A 149 -21.24 9.46 3.81
CA GLY A 149 -22.43 9.43 2.94
C GLY A 149 -22.85 10.83 2.47
N ILE A 150 -21.92 11.80 2.43
CA ILE A 150 -22.18 13.14 1.91
C ILE A 150 -22.39 13.00 0.39
N PRO A 151 -23.52 13.48 -0.16
CA PRO A 151 -23.79 13.35 -1.59
C PRO A 151 -22.74 14.12 -2.40
N ALA A 152 -22.35 13.54 -3.53
CA ALA A 152 -21.48 14.22 -4.48
C ALA A 152 -22.15 15.49 -5.02
N LEU A 153 -21.36 16.52 -5.32
CA LEU A 153 -21.87 17.75 -5.95
C LEU A 153 -22.36 17.51 -7.39
N SER A 154 -21.97 16.38 -8.00
CA SER A 154 -22.30 15.98 -9.35
C SER A 154 -22.54 14.48 -9.37
N ASP A 155 -23.63 14.05 -10.01
CA ASP A 155 -23.99 12.64 -10.17
C ASP A 155 -23.20 11.94 -11.29
N VAL A 156 -22.29 12.66 -11.95
CA VAL A 156 -21.50 12.12 -13.05
C VAL A 156 -20.46 11.14 -12.51
N THR A 157 -20.70 9.85 -12.75
CA THR A 157 -19.71 8.79 -12.55
C THR A 157 -19.07 8.46 -13.89
N MET A 158 -17.75 8.29 -13.91
CA MET A 158 -17.00 7.91 -15.12
C MET A 158 -16.01 6.80 -14.80
N THR A 159 -15.80 5.92 -15.77
CA THR A 159 -14.72 4.93 -15.73
C THR A 159 -13.37 5.62 -15.93
N PRO A 160 -12.25 5.01 -15.49
CA PRO A 160 -10.91 5.55 -15.74
C PRO A 160 -10.64 5.84 -17.23
N ARG A 161 -11.12 4.97 -18.13
CA ARG A 161 -10.94 5.14 -19.59
C ARG A 161 -11.77 6.28 -20.16
N GLU A 162 -13.00 6.48 -19.67
CA GLU A 162 -13.81 7.63 -20.05
C GLU A 162 -13.19 8.95 -19.56
N ALA A 163 -12.68 8.96 -18.32
CA ALA A 163 -11.98 10.11 -17.77
C ALA A 163 -10.75 10.47 -18.62
N GLN A 164 -9.91 9.48 -18.93
CA GLN A 164 -8.72 9.67 -19.76
C GLN A 164 -9.05 10.27 -21.12
N LYS A 165 -10.04 9.69 -21.81
CA LYS A 165 -10.50 10.21 -23.11
C LYS A 165 -11.06 11.62 -23.01
N LYS A 166 -11.83 11.92 -21.95
CA LYS A 166 -12.45 13.24 -21.75
C LYS A 166 -11.43 14.32 -21.43
N TYR A 167 -10.43 14.00 -20.61
CA TYR A 167 -9.45 14.97 -20.13
C TYR A 167 -8.14 14.96 -20.93
N GLY A 168 -8.02 14.11 -21.96
CA GLY A 168 -6.86 14.05 -22.84
C GLY A 168 -5.62 13.40 -22.21
N TYR A 169 -5.82 12.43 -21.31
CA TYR A 169 -4.73 11.64 -20.74
C TYR A 169 -4.50 10.37 -21.55
N ASP A 170 -3.23 10.04 -21.77
CA ASP A 170 -2.83 8.77 -22.37
C ASP A 170 -3.11 7.59 -21.42
N ILE A 171 -3.19 6.38 -21.99
CA ILE A 171 -3.24 5.16 -21.21
C ILE A 171 -1.89 5.00 -20.48
N PRO A 172 -1.84 4.73 -19.15
CA PRO A 172 -0.58 4.74 -18.40
C PRO A 172 0.51 3.80 -18.94
N SER A 173 0.14 2.66 -19.51
CA SER A 173 1.06 1.71 -20.15
C SER A 173 1.70 2.27 -21.44
N GLU A 174 1.04 3.22 -22.09
CA GLU A 174 1.45 3.86 -23.34
C GLU A 174 1.99 5.28 -23.10
N ALA A 175 1.78 5.83 -21.91
CA ALA A 175 2.25 7.15 -21.54
C ALA A 175 3.78 7.20 -21.46
N HIS A 176 4.33 8.30 -21.98
CA HIS A 176 5.74 8.67 -21.85
C HIS A 176 6.75 7.61 -22.36
N MET A 177 6.43 6.89 -23.44
CA MET A 177 7.32 5.87 -24.02
C MET A 177 8.73 6.40 -24.36
N ASP A 178 8.84 7.66 -24.75
CA ASP A 178 10.13 8.29 -25.03
C ASP A 178 10.99 8.45 -23.77
N LEU A 179 10.38 8.74 -22.61
CA LEU A 179 11.10 8.77 -21.33
C LEU A 179 11.59 7.38 -20.95
N ARG A 180 10.75 6.35 -21.14
CA ARG A 180 11.15 4.96 -20.88
C ARG A 180 12.33 4.54 -21.76
N ARG A 181 12.26 4.83 -23.07
CA ARG A 181 13.35 4.56 -24.01
C ARG A 181 14.63 5.31 -23.63
N LYS A 182 14.51 6.58 -23.20
CA LYS A 182 15.66 7.37 -22.72
C LYS A 182 16.29 6.73 -21.49
N GLN A 183 15.50 6.26 -20.53
CA GLN A 183 16.02 5.57 -19.34
C GLN A 183 16.65 4.21 -19.66
N GLU A 184 16.05 3.44 -20.56
CA GLU A 184 16.60 2.18 -21.05
C GLU A 184 17.96 2.40 -21.74
N GLN A 185 18.03 3.37 -22.65
CA GLN A 185 19.27 3.73 -23.33
C GLN A 185 20.35 4.17 -22.33
N ARG A 186 19.98 4.97 -21.33
CA ARG A 186 20.91 5.43 -20.29
C ARG A 186 21.48 4.25 -19.49
N ALA A 187 20.61 3.36 -19.00
CA ALA A 187 20.98 2.27 -18.09
C ALA A 187 21.69 1.10 -18.81
N PHE A 188 21.15 0.65 -19.95
CA PHE A 188 21.61 -0.55 -20.64
C PHE A 188 22.43 -0.27 -21.90
N GLY A 189 22.20 0.86 -22.56
CA GLY A 189 22.94 1.24 -23.77
C GLY A 189 24.26 1.94 -23.45
N SER A 190 24.18 3.06 -22.73
CA SER A 190 25.34 3.91 -22.39
C SER A 190 26.03 3.51 -21.08
N HIS A 191 25.42 2.61 -20.29
CA HIS A 191 25.91 2.18 -18.96
C HIS A 191 26.27 3.36 -18.03
N GLU A 192 25.49 4.43 -18.08
CA GLU A 192 25.72 5.60 -17.25
C GLU A 192 25.45 5.28 -15.78
N ALA A 193 26.26 5.85 -14.89
CA ALA A 193 26.05 5.69 -13.46
C ALA A 193 24.69 6.31 -13.01
N PRO A 194 24.06 5.75 -11.95
CA PRO A 194 22.94 6.40 -11.29
C PRO A 194 23.31 7.84 -10.89
N SER A 195 22.37 8.77 -11.04
CA SER A 195 22.58 10.16 -10.63
C SER A 195 21.98 10.42 -9.25
N ASP A 196 22.69 11.20 -8.45
CA ASP A 196 22.23 11.61 -7.11
C ASP A 196 21.22 12.77 -7.16
N GLU A 197 20.95 13.33 -8.35
CA GLU A 197 20.05 14.48 -8.54
C GLU A 197 18.66 14.25 -7.95
N GLY A 198 18.04 13.10 -8.22
CA GLY A 198 16.74 12.75 -7.65
C GLY A 198 16.78 12.53 -6.13
N LEU A 199 17.93 12.11 -5.57
CA LEU A 199 18.09 12.01 -4.12
C LEU A 199 18.18 13.42 -3.51
N ILE A 200 18.96 14.32 -4.10
CA ILE A 200 19.13 15.71 -3.65
C ILE A 200 17.79 16.48 -3.75
N GLU A 201 17.04 16.33 -4.84
CA GLU A 201 15.70 16.92 -4.97
C GLU A 201 14.75 16.41 -3.88
N SER A 202 14.84 15.12 -3.55
CA SER A 202 14.01 14.47 -2.53
C SER A 202 14.33 14.95 -1.11
N GLU A 203 15.57 15.38 -0.82
CA GLU A 203 15.94 15.90 0.50
C GLU A 203 15.13 17.14 0.90
N ALA A 204 14.66 17.95 -0.06
CA ALA A 204 13.81 19.10 0.22
C ALA A 204 12.42 18.70 0.75
N PHE A 205 11.93 17.50 0.41
CA PHE A 205 10.63 16.99 0.82
C PHE A 205 10.71 16.03 2.01
N PHE A 206 11.76 15.22 2.07
CA PHE A 206 11.92 14.15 3.07
C PHE A 206 13.01 14.42 4.12
N GLY A 207 13.78 15.51 3.98
CA GLY A 207 14.94 15.80 4.83
C GLY A 207 16.22 15.07 4.38
N GLY A 208 17.38 15.53 4.85
CA GLY A 208 18.68 14.93 4.49
C GLY A 208 18.93 13.61 5.23
N MET A 209 19.49 12.60 4.55
CA MET A 209 19.77 11.26 5.11
C MET A 209 20.87 11.21 6.20
N LYS A 210 21.34 12.35 6.71
CA LYS A 210 22.46 12.46 7.65
C LYS A 210 22.22 11.78 9.02
N GLY A 211 20.97 11.45 9.35
CA GLY A 211 20.61 10.80 10.61
C GLY A 211 20.87 9.28 10.68
N VAL A 212 21.06 8.60 9.54
CA VAL A 212 21.14 7.12 9.52
C VAL A 212 22.55 6.58 9.83
N VAL A 213 23.60 7.39 9.66
CA VAL A 213 24.99 6.96 9.88
C VAL A 213 25.40 6.98 11.36
N ALA A 214 24.64 7.64 12.23
CA ALA A 214 25.00 7.81 13.65
C ALA A 214 24.64 6.61 14.54
N ALA A 215 23.89 5.62 14.05
CA ALA A 215 23.41 4.48 14.85
C ALA A 215 24.24 3.18 14.69
N THR A 216 25.43 3.26 14.06
CA THR A 216 26.42 2.18 14.02
C THR A 216 27.65 2.53 14.86
N GLY A 217 27.41 2.83 16.14
CA GLY A 217 28.41 2.95 17.20
C GLY A 217 27.98 2.17 18.42
#